data_AF-A0A521X0V7-F1
#
_entry.id   AF-A0A521X0V7-F1
#
_cell.length_a   1.000
_cell.length_b   1.000
_cell.length_c   1.000
_cell.angle_alpha   90.00
_cell.angle_beta   90.00
_cell.angle_gamma   90.00
#
_symmetry.space_group_name_H-M   'P 1'
#
loop_
_entity.id
_entity.type
_entity.pdbx_description
1 polymer ?
#
loop_
_entity_poly.entity_id
_entity_poly.type
_entity_poly.pdbx_seq_one_letter_code
_entity_poly.pdbx_strand_id
1 'polypeptide(L)'
;MSNIPPEENSDEVWDEFKWEQFMQEQDRKVDRIMELMERYKDDPNCDDIVAREMGWDKAFEEMEGEDSDIDEPFYLDDSEEDDDDDDNAGEEWKSVAGAELQDGARVSRPYHSLPAFQRAHEFGLRSHKFVMQMQEQMREDSDVVDFVSNAMIAAAKMAGGASFHDDARMLGGNIAYCKRGLNAANKSIEALQTLRNRKMIDEESYVSLFKDAKEVRDGIALYIVDLREKFRSFNAK
;
A
#
# COMPACT_ATOMS: atom_id res chain seq x y z
N MET A 1 -19.12 16.90 4.57
CA MET A 1 -19.34 15.58 5.17
C MET A 1 -18.07 14.80 4.95
N SER A 2 -17.38 14.39 6.02
CA SER A 2 -16.20 13.54 5.92
C SER A 2 -16.68 12.17 5.43
N ASN A 3 -16.22 11.72 4.25
CA ASN A 3 -16.48 10.36 3.80
C ASN A 3 -15.61 9.43 4.63
N ILE A 4 -16.13 8.92 5.73
CA ILE A 4 -15.47 7.90 6.56
C ILE A 4 -16.00 6.56 6.05
N PRO A 5 -15.12 5.55 5.82
CA PRO A 5 -15.56 4.21 5.46
C PRO A 5 -16.48 3.65 6.55
N PRO A 6 -17.35 2.68 6.24
CA PRO A 6 -18.27 2.13 7.22
C PRO A 6 -17.45 1.51 8.35
N GLU A 7 -17.64 2.02 9.57
CA GLU A 7 -17.07 1.43 10.77
C GLU A 7 -17.58 0.01 10.97
N GLU A 8 -16.94 -0.78 11.83
CA GLU A 8 -17.41 -2.12 12.21
C GLU A 8 -18.85 -2.12 12.78
N ASN A 9 -19.38 -0.96 13.19
CA ASN A 9 -20.76 -0.80 13.67
C ASN A 9 -21.74 -0.23 12.64
N SER A 10 -21.30 0.00 11.39
CA SER A 10 -22.15 0.43 10.27
C SER A 10 -22.72 -0.78 9.52
N ASP A 11 -24.03 -0.76 9.25
CA ASP A 11 -24.68 -1.77 8.40
C ASP A 11 -24.46 -1.51 6.90
N GLU A 12 -23.83 -0.40 6.52
CA GLU A 12 -23.61 -0.06 5.12
C GLU A 12 -22.42 -0.84 4.52
N VAL A 13 -22.70 -1.69 3.53
CA VAL A 13 -21.67 -2.37 2.73
C VAL A 13 -21.28 -1.50 1.54
N TRP A 14 -20.02 -1.06 1.48
CA TRP A 14 -19.50 -0.28 0.36
C TRP A 14 -18.98 -1.18 -0.76
N ASP A 15 -19.29 -0.82 -2.00
CA ASP A 15 -18.73 -1.49 -3.18
C ASP A 15 -17.32 -0.96 -3.54
N GLU A 16 -16.68 -1.60 -4.53
CA GLU A 16 -15.35 -1.21 -4.99
C GLU A 16 -15.25 0.22 -5.51
N PHE A 17 -16.37 0.85 -5.91
CA PHE A 17 -16.37 2.20 -6.47
C PHE A 17 -16.42 3.26 -5.37
N LYS A 18 -17.26 3.06 -4.34
CA LYS A 18 -17.28 3.91 -3.15
C LYS A 18 -15.94 3.89 -2.43
N TRP A 19 -15.36 2.70 -2.26
CA TRP A 19 -14.02 2.54 -1.69
C TRP A 19 -12.95 3.26 -2.52
N GLU A 20 -12.99 3.15 -3.85
CA GLU A 20 -12.05 3.87 -4.71
C GLU A 20 -12.20 5.39 -4.61
N GLN A 21 -13.42 5.92 -4.56
CA GLN A 21 -13.66 7.35 -4.36
C GLN A 21 -13.11 7.84 -3.02
N PHE A 22 -13.35 7.08 -1.95
CA PHE A 22 -12.81 7.37 -0.64
C PHE A 22 -11.28 7.40 -0.66
N MET A 23 -10.64 6.37 -1.23
CA MET A 23 -9.19 6.32 -1.31
C MET A 23 -8.62 7.46 -2.16
N GLN A 24 -9.26 7.85 -3.26
CA GLN A 24 -8.86 9.02 -4.04
C GLN A 24 -8.97 10.34 -3.27
N GLU A 25 -9.91 10.45 -2.33
CA GLU A 25 -9.96 11.59 -1.41
C GLU A 25 -8.80 11.57 -0.42
N GLN A 26 -8.42 10.39 0.10
CA GLN A 26 -7.25 10.26 0.97
C GLN A 26 -5.95 10.58 0.23
N ASP A 27 -5.79 10.05 -0.99
CA ASP A 27 -4.62 10.34 -1.83
C ASP A 27 -4.49 11.87 -2.06
N ARG A 28 -5.59 12.58 -2.35
CA ARG A 28 -5.60 14.06 -2.50
C ARG A 28 -5.21 14.80 -1.21
N LYS A 29 -5.56 14.26 -0.05
CA LYS A 29 -5.14 14.84 1.24
C LYS A 29 -3.64 14.63 1.45
N VAL A 30 -3.11 13.45 1.12
CA VAL A 30 -1.67 13.15 1.19
C VAL A 30 -0.90 14.05 0.23
N ASP A 31 -1.36 14.25 -1.00
CA ASP A 31 -0.76 15.17 -1.97
C ASP A 31 -0.68 16.59 -1.40
N ARG A 32 -1.76 17.05 -0.77
CA ARG A 32 -1.80 18.37 -0.12
C ARG A 32 -0.82 18.47 1.05
N ILE A 33 -0.67 17.42 1.86
CA ILE A 33 0.34 17.38 2.93
C ILE A 33 1.74 17.50 2.33
N MET A 34 2.06 16.71 1.31
CA MET A 34 3.37 16.75 0.66
C MET A 34 3.69 18.14 0.06
N GLU A 35 2.70 18.79 -0.57
CA GLU A 35 2.85 20.16 -1.08
C GLU A 35 3.15 21.18 0.03
N LEU A 36 2.48 21.06 1.17
CA LEU A 36 2.69 21.94 2.32
C LEU A 36 4.05 21.70 2.97
N MET A 37 4.43 20.43 3.14
CA MET A 37 5.75 20.08 3.68
C MET A 37 6.87 20.61 2.80
N GLU A 38 6.78 20.49 1.47
CA GLU A 38 7.80 21.06 0.57
C GLU A 38 7.83 22.59 0.63
N ARG A 39 6.67 23.24 0.75
CA ARG A 39 6.57 24.71 0.85
C ARG A 39 7.19 25.26 2.13
N TYR A 40 7.01 24.56 3.25
CA TYR A 40 7.40 25.01 4.59
C TYR A 40 8.60 24.24 5.17
N LYS A 41 9.34 23.50 4.35
CA LYS A 41 10.47 22.65 4.80
C LYS A 41 11.55 23.37 5.62
N ASP A 42 11.76 24.66 5.37
CA ASP A 42 12.76 25.49 6.06
C ASP A 42 12.17 26.25 7.27
N ASP A 43 10.86 26.12 7.53
CA ASP A 43 10.17 26.76 8.65
C ASP A 43 10.21 25.82 9.88
N PRO A 44 10.74 26.28 11.03
CA PRO A 44 10.78 25.47 12.25
C PRO A 44 9.40 25.07 12.78
N ASN A 45 8.32 25.73 12.32
CA ASN A 45 6.93 25.42 12.70
C ASN A 45 6.14 24.78 11.55
N CYS A 46 6.81 24.10 10.61
CA CYS A 46 6.17 23.44 9.46
C CYS A 46 4.97 22.58 9.87
N ASP A 47 5.13 21.74 10.89
CA ASP A 47 4.09 20.80 11.34
C ASP A 47 2.84 21.53 11.87
N ASP A 48 3.01 22.61 12.64
CA ASP A 48 1.89 23.42 13.13
C ASP A 48 1.13 24.11 12.00
N ILE A 49 1.86 24.54 10.96
CA ILE A 49 1.27 25.16 9.77
C ILE A 49 0.48 24.11 8.99
N VAL A 50 1.06 22.91 8.78
CA VAL A 50 0.40 21.80 8.11
C VAL A 50 -0.86 21.39 8.88
N ALA A 51 -0.78 21.18 10.19
CA ALA A 51 -1.91 20.80 11.03
C ALA A 51 -3.06 21.82 10.93
N ARG A 52 -2.75 23.11 10.98
CA ARG A 52 -3.74 24.20 10.82
C ARG A 52 -4.35 24.22 9.41
N GLU A 53 -3.54 24.06 8.37
CA GLU A 53 -4.01 24.06 6.99
C GLU A 53 -4.86 22.84 6.63
N MET A 54 -4.56 21.70 7.25
CA MET A 54 -5.33 20.46 7.15
C MET A 54 -6.56 20.46 8.06
N GLY A 55 -6.70 21.46 8.93
CA GLY A 55 -7.80 21.58 9.90
C GLY A 55 -7.74 20.56 11.03
N TRP A 56 -6.56 20.00 11.28
CA TRP A 56 -6.31 19.03 12.35
C TRP A 56 -6.23 19.71 13.72
N ASP A 57 -5.78 20.97 13.76
CA ASP A 57 -5.81 21.81 14.97
C ASP A 57 -7.19 21.80 15.65
N LYS A 58 -8.24 21.97 14.86
CA LYS A 58 -9.64 21.95 15.34
C LYS A 58 -10.14 20.55 15.65
N ALA A 59 -9.65 19.53 14.95
CA ALA A 59 -10.03 18.15 15.22
C ALA A 59 -9.51 17.68 16.59
N PHE A 60 -8.33 18.14 17.00
CA PHE A 60 -7.80 17.91 18.34
C PHE A 60 -8.58 18.71 19.40
N GLU A 61 -8.89 19.99 19.16
CA GLU A 61 -9.70 20.81 20.08
C GLU A 61 -11.15 20.28 20.26
N GLU A 62 -11.75 19.74 19.20
CA GLU A 62 -13.10 19.12 19.26
C GLU A 62 -13.08 17.76 19.98
N MET A 63 -11.99 16.98 19.88
CA MET A 63 -11.82 15.73 20.64
C MET A 63 -11.53 15.96 22.13
N GLU A 64 -10.83 17.05 22.50
CA GLU A 64 -10.63 17.42 23.91
C GLU A 64 -11.93 17.89 24.61
N GLY A 65 -12.99 18.19 23.85
CA GLY A 65 -14.30 18.60 24.35
C GLY A 65 -15.28 17.45 24.67
N GLU A 66 -14.97 16.22 24.25
CA GLU A 66 -15.71 15.01 24.59
C GLU A 66 -14.82 14.16 25.50
N ASP A 67 -15.19 14.05 26.80
CA ASP A 67 -14.52 13.19 27.78
C ASP A 67 -14.31 11.79 27.21
N SER A 68 -13.11 11.54 26.68
CA SER A 68 -12.62 10.22 26.32
C SER A 68 -11.51 9.88 27.28
N ASP A 69 -11.80 8.97 28.21
CA ASP A 69 -10.84 8.34 29.12
C ASP A 69 -9.83 7.50 28.30
N ILE A 70 -8.90 8.16 27.61
CA ILE A 70 -7.70 7.55 27.02
C ILE A 70 -6.51 8.06 27.81
N ASP A 71 -6.34 7.50 28.99
CA ASP A 71 -5.25 7.79 29.93
C ASP A 71 -4.03 6.89 29.63
N GLU A 72 -3.62 6.82 28.35
CA GLU A 72 -2.32 6.26 27.97
C GLU A 72 -1.59 7.21 27.00
N PRO A 73 -0.53 7.89 27.46
CA PRO A 73 0.32 8.66 26.58
C PRO A 73 1.06 7.71 25.63
N PHE A 74 0.86 7.89 24.33
CA PHE A 74 1.70 7.27 23.30
C PHE A 74 3.10 7.91 23.36
N TYR A 75 3.94 7.39 24.25
CA TYR A 75 5.36 7.72 24.28
C TYR A 75 6.03 7.05 23.08
N LEU A 76 6.40 7.86 22.08
CA LEU A 76 7.52 7.51 21.22
C LEU A 76 8.75 7.47 22.13
N ASP A 77 9.17 6.27 22.49
CA ASP A 77 10.37 6.01 23.27
C ASP A 77 11.59 6.40 22.44
N ASP A 78 12.07 7.64 22.64
CA ASP A 78 13.25 8.22 22.02
C ASP A 78 14.52 7.76 22.77
N SER A 79 14.67 6.45 22.95
CA SER A 79 15.88 5.85 23.54
C SER A 79 16.68 5.08 22.48
N GLU A 80 17.37 5.85 21.62
CA GLU A 80 18.52 5.33 20.89
C GLU A 80 19.74 5.28 21.83
N GLU A 81 20.05 4.08 22.34
CA GLU A 81 21.43 3.71 22.67
C GLU A 81 21.95 2.79 21.55
N ASP A 82 23.05 3.23 20.93
CA ASP A 82 23.90 2.56 19.93
C ASP A 82 24.04 1.04 20.13
N ASP A 83 23.86 0.27 19.05
CA ASP A 83 24.91 -0.64 18.53
C ASP A 83 24.49 -1.30 17.19
N ASP A 84 25.26 -0.97 16.15
CA ASP A 84 25.59 -1.70 14.92
C ASP A 84 24.77 -2.95 14.51
N ASP A 85 23.91 -2.80 13.49
CA ASP A 85 23.92 -3.62 12.24
C ASP A 85 22.82 -3.11 11.25
N ASP A 86 23.25 -2.27 10.32
CA ASP A 86 22.48 -1.59 9.27
C ASP A 86 22.06 -2.52 8.11
N ASP A 87 21.24 -3.53 8.39
CA ASP A 87 20.60 -4.36 7.36
C ASP A 87 19.14 -4.76 7.69
N ASN A 88 18.57 -4.28 8.81
CA ASN A 88 17.23 -4.69 9.28
C ASN A 88 16.19 -3.56 9.43
N ALA A 89 16.50 -2.34 9.03
CA ALA A 89 15.64 -1.14 9.19
C ALA A 89 14.32 -1.16 8.37
N GLY A 90 13.95 -2.29 7.75
CA GLY A 90 12.71 -2.47 7.00
C GLY A 90 11.87 -3.68 7.43
N GLU A 91 12.28 -4.42 8.47
CA GLU A 91 11.55 -5.62 8.94
C GLU A 91 10.59 -5.34 10.10
N GLU A 92 10.66 -4.17 10.74
CA GLU A 92 9.81 -3.80 11.87
C GLU A 92 8.31 -3.81 11.55
N TRP A 93 7.93 -3.43 10.32
CA TRP A 93 6.54 -3.50 9.87
C TRP A 93 6.04 -4.96 9.72
N LYS A 94 6.95 -5.94 9.54
CA LYS A 94 6.59 -7.36 9.49
C LYS A 94 6.28 -7.90 10.88
N SER A 95 6.94 -7.41 11.93
CA SER A 95 6.63 -7.78 13.33
C SER A 95 5.29 -7.21 13.78
N VAL A 96 4.92 -6.00 13.34
CA VAL A 96 3.59 -5.43 13.60
C VAL A 96 2.49 -6.19 12.84
N ALA A 97 2.76 -6.63 11.61
CA ALA A 97 1.82 -7.45 10.82
C ALA A 97 1.78 -8.93 11.22
N GLY A 98 2.82 -9.40 11.93
CA GLY A 98 3.05 -10.80 12.31
C GLY A 98 2.96 -11.06 13.81
N ALA A 99 2.60 -10.08 14.62
CA ALA A 99 2.25 -10.29 16.02
C ALA A 99 1.08 -11.28 16.05
N GLU A 100 1.39 -12.53 16.41
CA GLU A 100 0.42 -13.56 16.71
C GLU A 100 -0.63 -12.95 17.64
N LEU A 101 -1.83 -12.73 17.10
CA LEU A 101 -3.01 -12.36 17.88
C LEU A 101 -3.22 -13.47 18.90
N GLN A 102 -2.65 -13.27 20.08
CA GLN A 102 -2.90 -14.10 21.22
C GLN A 102 -4.35 -13.87 21.64
N ASP A 103 -5.08 -14.97 21.60
CA ASP A 103 -6.43 -15.18 22.12
C ASP A 103 -7.62 -14.85 21.19
N GLY A 104 -8.16 -15.91 20.59
CA GLY A 104 -9.60 -16.03 20.29
C GLY A 104 -10.15 -15.46 18.96
N ALA A 105 -9.39 -14.72 18.16
CA ALA A 105 -9.89 -14.14 16.91
C ALA A 105 -9.78 -15.11 15.71
N ARG A 106 -10.83 -15.12 14.87
CA ARG A 106 -11.01 -15.99 13.70
C ARG A 106 -9.72 -16.12 12.88
N VAL A 107 -9.28 -17.35 12.64
CA VAL A 107 -8.10 -17.69 11.82
C VAL A 107 -8.33 -17.20 10.39
N SER A 108 -7.95 -15.95 10.14
CA SER A 108 -7.83 -15.42 8.80
C SER A 108 -6.76 -16.19 8.07
N ARG A 109 -6.97 -16.52 6.79
CA ARG A 109 -5.87 -17.03 5.98
C ARG A 109 -4.75 -15.99 6.03
N PRO A 110 -3.52 -16.35 6.43
CA PRO A 110 -2.39 -15.43 6.33
C PRO A 110 -2.31 -15.00 4.88
N TYR A 111 -2.37 -13.69 4.59
CA TYR A 111 -2.35 -13.19 3.21
C TYR A 111 -1.09 -13.61 2.46
N HIS A 112 -0.01 -13.88 3.19
CA HIS A 112 1.21 -14.53 2.72
C HIS A 112 0.99 -15.91 2.05
N SER A 113 -0.17 -16.54 2.23
CA SER A 113 -0.56 -17.80 1.58
C SER A 113 -1.29 -17.61 0.23
N LEU A 114 -1.63 -16.37 -0.15
CA LEU A 114 -2.29 -16.09 -1.43
C LEU A 114 -1.28 -16.23 -2.58
N PRO A 115 -1.49 -17.15 -3.55
CA PRO A 115 -0.52 -17.38 -4.63
C PRO A 115 -0.26 -16.14 -5.49
N ALA A 116 -1.29 -15.30 -5.69
CA ALA A 116 -1.16 -14.04 -6.43
C ALA A 116 -0.28 -13.03 -5.69
N PHE A 117 -0.40 -12.94 -4.36
CA PHE A 117 0.43 -12.08 -3.52
C PHE A 117 1.89 -12.56 -3.52
N GLN A 118 2.12 -13.85 -3.25
CA GLN A 118 3.48 -14.42 -3.23
C GLN A 118 4.22 -14.12 -4.53
N ARG A 119 3.55 -14.34 -5.67
CA ARG A 119 4.13 -14.07 -6.99
C ARG A 119 4.41 -12.57 -7.20
N ALA A 120 3.50 -11.69 -6.78
CA ALA A 120 3.73 -10.24 -6.87
C ALA A 120 4.93 -9.80 -6.01
N HIS A 121 5.04 -10.34 -4.79
CA HIS A 121 6.12 -10.06 -3.86
C HIS A 121 7.47 -10.56 -4.38
N GLU A 122 7.54 -11.82 -4.82
CA GLU A 122 8.73 -12.41 -5.44
C GLU A 122 9.18 -11.61 -6.67
N PHE A 123 8.23 -11.21 -7.53
CA PHE A 123 8.51 -10.38 -8.69
C PHE A 123 9.06 -8.99 -8.30
N GLY A 124 8.49 -8.35 -7.28
CA GLY A 124 8.99 -7.08 -6.75
C GLY A 124 10.43 -7.18 -6.28
N LEU A 125 10.74 -8.18 -5.44
CA LEU A 125 12.10 -8.43 -4.94
C LEU A 125 13.08 -8.75 -6.07
N ARG A 126 12.66 -9.58 -7.03
CA ARG A 126 13.47 -9.92 -8.20
C ARG A 126 13.78 -8.69 -9.06
N SER A 127 12.78 -7.84 -9.28
CA SER A 127 12.92 -6.59 -10.04
C SER A 127 13.88 -5.63 -9.35
N HIS A 128 13.75 -5.47 -8.03
CA HIS A 128 14.66 -4.66 -7.23
C HIS A 128 16.10 -5.18 -7.31
N LYS A 129 16.30 -6.50 -7.11
CA LYS A 129 17.62 -7.13 -7.23
C LYS A 129 18.24 -6.95 -8.61
N PHE A 130 17.44 -7.03 -9.68
CA PHE A 130 17.89 -6.76 -11.04
C PHE A 130 18.38 -5.32 -11.20
N VAL A 131 17.62 -4.33 -10.73
CA VAL A 131 18.00 -2.91 -10.81
C VAL A 131 19.26 -2.61 -10.00
N MET A 132 19.43 -3.25 -8.84
CA MET A 132 20.66 -3.10 -8.03
C MET A 132 21.93 -3.58 -8.73
N GLN A 133 21.82 -4.47 -9.72
CA GLN A 133 22.95 -4.92 -10.54
C GLN A 133 23.27 -3.95 -11.69
N MET A 134 22.42 -2.96 -11.96
CA MET A 134 22.66 -1.93 -12.97
C MET A 134 23.65 -0.87 -12.46
N GLN A 135 24.25 -0.14 -13.40
CA GLN A 135 25.08 1.03 -13.10
C GLN A 135 24.27 2.10 -12.37
N GLU A 136 24.89 2.78 -11.42
CA GLU A 136 24.22 3.77 -10.55
C GLU A 136 23.47 4.85 -11.33
N GLN A 137 24.08 5.40 -12.37
CA GLN A 137 23.46 6.44 -13.20
C GLN A 137 22.21 5.93 -13.96
N MET A 138 22.14 4.63 -14.21
CA MET A 138 20.97 4.01 -14.86
C MET A 138 19.85 3.74 -13.86
N ARG A 139 20.16 3.58 -12.57
CA ARG A 139 19.15 3.35 -11.52
C ARG A 139 18.29 4.59 -11.27
N GLU A 140 18.86 5.77 -11.49
CA GLU A 140 18.15 7.05 -11.37
C GLU A 140 17.30 7.39 -12.62
N ASP A 141 17.40 6.62 -13.70
CA ASP A 141 16.57 6.85 -14.88
C ASP A 141 15.10 6.60 -14.55
N SER A 142 14.25 7.56 -14.91
CA SER A 142 12.81 7.52 -14.63
C SER A 142 12.14 6.22 -15.04
N ASP A 143 12.52 5.64 -16.19
CA ASP A 143 11.88 4.40 -16.67
C ASP A 143 12.31 3.19 -15.82
N VAL A 144 13.54 3.21 -15.28
CA VAL A 144 14.05 2.17 -14.37
C VAL A 144 13.36 2.28 -13.02
N VAL A 145 13.26 3.50 -12.49
CA VAL A 145 12.52 3.80 -11.26
C VAL A 145 11.05 3.41 -11.42
N ASP A 146 10.40 3.77 -12.52
CA ASP A 146 9.01 3.42 -12.80
C ASP A 146 8.81 1.91 -12.87
N PHE A 147 9.71 1.18 -13.54
CA PHE A 147 9.64 -0.28 -13.60
C PHE A 147 9.64 -0.92 -12.20
N VAL A 148 10.67 -0.64 -11.39
CA VAL A 148 10.86 -1.29 -10.09
C VAL A 148 9.82 -0.84 -9.07
N SER A 149 9.50 0.46 -9.04
CA SER A 149 8.53 1.03 -8.10
C SER A 149 7.15 0.45 -8.35
N ASN A 150 6.71 0.36 -9.61
CA ASN A 150 5.41 -0.23 -9.93
C ASN A 150 5.37 -1.75 -9.67
N ALA A 151 6.50 -2.47 -9.80
CA ALA A 151 6.57 -3.88 -9.39
C ALA A 151 6.36 -4.04 -7.87
N MET A 152 7.00 -3.19 -7.06
CA MET A 152 6.85 -3.20 -5.59
C MET A 152 5.46 -2.73 -5.15
N ILE A 153 4.92 -1.68 -5.78
CA ILE A 153 3.57 -1.17 -5.49
C ILE A 153 2.51 -2.25 -5.77
N ALA A 154 2.67 -3.06 -6.83
CA ALA A 154 1.73 -4.15 -7.10
C ALA A 154 1.65 -5.14 -5.91
N ALA A 155 2.79 -5.52 -5.33
CA ALA A 155 2.85 -6.37 -4.15
C ALA A 155 2.27 -5.68 -2.91
N ALA A 156 2.63 -4.42 -2.67
CA ALA A 156 2.16 -3.65 -1.51
C ALA A 156 0.63 -3.46 -1.52
N LYS A 157 0.04 -3.16 -2.69
CA LYS A 157 -1.42 -3.01 -2.81
C LYS A 157 -2.15 -4.35 -2.64
N MET A 158 -1.55 -5.46 -3.06
CA MET A 158 -2.09 -6.80 -2.76
C MET A 158 -2.08 -7.11 -1.27
N ALA A 159 -1.00 -6.77 -0.55
CA ALA A 159 -0.94 -6.91 0.91
C ALA A 159 -2.01 -6.06 1.60
N GLY A 160 -2.11 -4.78 1.25
CA GLY A 160 -3.10 -3.86 1.81
C GLY A 160 -4.55 -4.25 1.49
N GLY A 161 -4.81 -4.92 0.36
CA GLY A 161 -6.13 -5.51 0.11
C GLY A 161 -6.41 -6.71 1.01
N ALA A 162 -5.41 -7.56 1.23
CA ALA A 162 -5.57 -8.80 1.98
C ALA A 162 -5.67 -8.60 3.51
N SER A 163 -5.21 -7.45 4.04
CA SER A 163 -5.41 -7.08 5.45
C SER A 163 -6.87 -6.82 5.82
N PHE A 164 -7.78 -6.72 4.85
CA PHE A 164 -9.21 -6.54 5.07
C PHE A 164 -9.97 -7.82 5.46
N HIS A 165 -9.30 -8.98 5.47
CA HIS A 165 -9.89 -10.28 5.85
C HIS A 165 -11.12 -10.67 4.99
N ASP A 166 -11.81 -11.76 5.34
CA ASP A 166 -13.03 -12.23 4.65
C ASP A 166 -14.31 -11.50 5.14
N ASP A 167 -14.20 -10.27 5.66
CA ASP A 167 -15.38 -9.47 6.02
C ASP A 167 -16.08 -8.93 4.77
N ALA A 168 -17.37 -9.26 4.62
CA ALA A 168 -18.21 -8.81 3.51
C ALA A 168 -18.23 -7.27 3.37
N ARG A 169 -18.10 -6.53 4.47
CA ARG A 169 -18.05 -5.05 4.46
C ARG A 169 -16.75 -4.51 3.86
N MET A 170 -15.66 -5.27 4.01
CA MET A 170 -14.32 -4.86 3.59
C MET A 170 -13.90 -5.43 2.23
N LEU A 171 -14.67 -6.38 1.68
CA LEU A 171 -14.44 -6.96 0.35
C LEU A 171 -14.38 -5.89 -0.75
N GLY A 172 -15.22 -4.84 -0.68
CA GLY A 172 -15.16 -3.72 -1.63
C GLY A 172 -13.81 -3.00 -1.60
N GLY A 173 -13.27 -2.78 -0.41
CA GLY A 173 -11.95 -2.17 -0.20
C GLY A 173 -10.82 -3.05 -0.72
N ASN A 174 -10.88 -4.36 -0.41
CA ASN A 174 -9.92 -5.34 -0.92
C ASN A 174 -9.87 -5.35 -2.46
N ILE A 175 -11.03 -5.36 -3.12
CA ILE A 175 -11.11 -5.29 -4.58
C ILE A 175 -10.49 -3.98 -5.11
N ALA A 176 -10.79 -2.85 -4.48
CA ALA A 176 -10.27 -1.56 -4.90
C ALA A 176 -8.73 -1.48 -4.76
N TYR A 177 -8.15 -1.99 -3.66
CA TYR A 177 -6.71 -2.13 -3.50
C TYR A 177 -6.09 -3.05 -4.57
N CYS A 178 -6.69 -4.21 -4.82
CA CYS A 178 -6.22 -5.13 -5.86
C CYS A 178 -6.27 -4.48 -7.26
N LYS A 179 -7.28 -3.66 -7.56
CA LYS A 179 -7.34 -2.89 -8.82
C LYS A 179 -6.20 -1.88 -8.95
N ARG A 180 -5.81 -1.22 -7.85
CA ARG A 180 -4.63 -0.35 -7.81
C ARG A 180 -3.34 -1.16 -8.03
N GLY A 181 -3.23 -2.34 -7.42
CA GLY A 181 -2.12 -3.27 -7.67
C GLY A 181 -2.05 -3.76 -9.13
N LEU A 182 -3.19 -4.07 -9.74
CA LEU A 182 -3.29 -4.43 -11.16
C LEU A 182 -2.83 -3.30 -12.07
N ASN A 183 -3.22 -2.05 -11.75
CA ASN A 183 -2.78 -0.87 -12.48
C ASN A 183 -1.25 -0.70 -12.41
N ALA A 184 -0.66 -0.87 -11.22
CA ALA A 184 0.79 -0.83 -11.04
C ALA A 184 1.49 -1.95 -11.84
N ALA A 185 0.98 -3.19 -11.82
CA ALA A 185 1.53 -4.27 -12.64
C ALA A 185 1.52 -3.93 -14.14
N ASN A 186 0.46 -3.29 -14.65
CA ASN A 186 0.42 -2.82 -16.04
C ASN A 186 1.47 -1.74 -16.32
N LYS A 187 1.63 -0.75 -15.43
CA LYS A 187 2.66 0.29 -15.57
C LYS A 187 4.08 -0.29 -15.56
N SER A 188 4.33 -1.30 -14.73
CA SER A 188 5.63 -2.01 -14.70
C SER A 188 5.91 -2.73 -16.03
N ILE A 189 4.89 -3.33 -16.65
CA ILE A 189 4.98 -3.94 -17.98
C ILE A 189 5.30 -2.89 -19.05
N GLU A 190 4.62 -1.73 -19.02
CA GLU A 190 4.87 -0.62 -19.95
C GLU A 190 6.29 -0.07 -19.80
N ALA A 191 6.76 0.14 -18.57
CA ALA A 191 8.13 0.56 -18.28
C ALA A 191 9.16 -0.45 -18.81
N LEU A 192 8.96 -1.76 -18.61
CA LEU A 192 9.83 -2.80 -19.20
C LEU A 192 9.90 -2.72 -20.73
N GLN A 193 8.77 -2.45 -21.40
CA GLN A 193 8.75 -2.26 -22.85
C GLN A 193 9.57 -1.04 -23.26
N THR A 194 9.46 0.06 -22.51
CA THR A 194 10.26 1.27 -22.74
C THR A 194 11.75 0.99 -22.55
N LEU A 195 12.14 0.31 -21.47
CA LEU A 195 13.54 -0.07 -21.21
C LEU A 195 14.11 -0.92 -22.34
N ARG A 196 13.33 -1.87 -22.89
CA ARG A 196 13.74 -2.66 -24.05
C ARG A 196 13.92 -1.80 -25.30
N ASN A 197 12.95 -0.93 -25.58
CA ASN A 197 12.99 -0.07 -26.77
C ASN A 197 14.19 0.90 -26.72
N ARG A 198 14.53 1.37 -25.51
CA ARG A 198 15.72 2.21 -25.23
C ARG A 198 17.02 1.41 -25.13
N LYS A 199 16.96 0.07 -25.25
CA LYS A 199 18.11 -0.85 -25.12
C LYS A 199 18.84 -0.74 -23.78
N MET A 200 18.10 -0.43 -22.71
CA MET A 200 18.62 -0.33 -21.34
C MET A 200 18.64 -1.67 -20.62
N ILE A 201 17.99 -2.68 -21.19
CA ILE A 201 17.91 -4.05 -20.71
C ILE A 201 18.25 -4.99 -21.87
N ASP A 202 18.95 -6.09 -21.57
CA ASP A 202 19.20 -7.14 -22.55
C ASP A 202 17.93 -7.99 -22.81
N GLU A 203 17.92 -8.68 -23.95
CA GLU A 203 16.71 -9.41 -24.38
C GLU A 203 16.37 -10.58 -23.45
N GLU A 204 17.36 -11.24 -22.83
CA GLU A 204 17.13 -12.38 -21.93
C GLU A 204 16.46 -11.90 -20.63
N SER A 205 17.02 -10.86 -20.00
CA SER A 205 16.45 -10.22 -18.82
C SER A 205 15.06 -9.66 -19.09
N TYR A 206 14.86 -9.01 -20.25
CA TYR A 206 13.55 -8.49 -20.64
C TYR A 206 12.51 -9.61 -20.74
N VAL A 207 12.80 -10.67 -21.51
CA VAL A 207 11.83 -11.77 -21.70
C VAL A 207 11.47 -12.41 -20.37
N SER A 208 12.45 -12.60 -19.48
CA SER A 208 12.18 -13.19 -18.17
C SER A 208 11.33 -12.26 -17.29
N LEU A 209 11.69 -10.99 -17.14
CA LEU A 209 10.96 -10.05 -16.27
C LEU A 209 9.57 -9.73 -16.82
N PHE A 210 9.45 -9.60 -18.14
CA PHE A 210 8.17 -9.36 -18.81
C PHE A 210 7.19 -10.52 -18.60
N LYS A 211 7.70 -11.76 -18.65
CA LYS A 211 6.90 -12.94 -18.34
C LYS A 211 6.41 -12.90 -16.89
N ASP A 212 7.30 -12.67 -15.93
CA ASP A 212 6.93 -12.61 -14.51
C ASP A 212 5.89 -11.50 -14.25
N ALA A 213 6.08 -10.31 -14.84
CA ALA A 213 5.15 -9.19 -14.74
C ALA A 213 3.75 -9.54 -15.30
N LYS A 214 3.68 -10.26 -16.42
CA LYS A 214 2.42 -10.74 -17.00
C LYS A 214 1.72 -11.73 -16.09
N GLU A 215 2.45 -12.68 -15.51
CA GLU A 215 1.89 -13.65 -14.57
C GLU A 215 1.34 -12.96 -13.32
N VAL A 216 2.04 -11.94 -12.79
CA VAL A 216 1.54 -11.12 -11.68
C VAL A 216 0.25 -10.42 -12.06
N ARG A 217 0.24 -9.69 -13.18
CA ARG A 217 -0.96 -8.99 -13.68
C ARG A 217 -2.16 -9.93 -13.80
N ASP A 218 -1.96 -11.10 -14.41
CA ASP A 218 -3.04 -12.06 -14.65
C ASP A 218 -3.51 -12.71 -13.34
N GLY A 219 -2.58 -13.01 -12.42
CA GLY A 219 -2.89 -13.50 -11.09
C GLY A 219 -3.74 -12.53 -10.27
N ILE A 220 -3.39 -11.23 -10.30
CA ILE A 220 -4.18 -10.18 -9.63
C ILE A 220 -5.57 -10.06 -10.27
N ALA A 221 -5.66 -10.09 -11.60
CA ALA A 221 -6.93 -10.00 -12.31
C ALA A 221 -7.87 -11.16 -11.96
N LEU A 222 -7.36 -12.39 -11.88
CA LEU A 222 -8.13 -13.56 -11.44
C LEU A 222 -8.58 -13.41 -9.98
N TYR A 223 -7.70 -12.96 -9.09
CA TYR A 223 -8.06 -12.74 -7.69
C TYR A 223 -9.17 -11.70 -7.50
N ILE A 224 -9.17 -10.63 -8.31
CA ILE A 224 -10.27 -9.65 -8.34
C ILE A 224 -11.60 -10.30 -8.74
N VAL A 225 -11.59 -11.23 -9.71
CA VAL A 225 -12.79 -11.96 -10.12
C VAL A 225 -13.32 -12.80 -8.95
N ASP A 226 -12.45 -13.54 -8.26
CA ASP A 226 -12.81 -14.35 -7.09
C ASP A 226 -13.41 -13.49 -5.97
N LEU A 227 -12.80 -12.33 -5.67
CA LEU A 227 -13.30 -11.39 -4.67
C LEU A 227 -14.69 -10.84 -5.04
N ARG A 228 -14.93 -10.53 -6.32
CA ARG A 228 -16.24 -10.06 -6.80
C ARG A 228 -17.30 -11.15 -6.72
N GLU A 229 -16.93 -12.41 -6.97
CA GLU A 229 -17.82 -13.55 -6.78
C GLU A 229 -18.20 -13.72 -5.32
N LYS A 230 -17.22 -13.66 -4.40
CA LYS A 230 -17.45 -13.64 -2.96
C LYS A 230 -18.40 -12.50 -2.58
N PHE A 231 -18.10 -11.27 -3.00
CA PHE A 231 -18.92 -10.09 -2.69
C PHE A 231 -20.39 -10.25 -3.13
N ARG A 232 -20.63 -10.76 -4.35
CA ARG A 232 -21.98 -11.05 -4.83
C ARG A 232 -22.68 -12.14 -4.02
N SER A 233 -21.95 -13.17 -3.60
CA SER A 233 -22.52 -14.27 -2.81
C SER A 233 -22.99 -13.83 -1.41
N PHE A 234 -22.34 -12.81 -0.84
CA PHE A 234 -22.77 -12.20 0.42
C PHE A 234 -24.00 -11.31 0.24
N ASN A 235 -24.05 -10.50 -0.81
CA ASN A 235 -25.17 -9.57 -1.07
C ASN A 235 -26.42 -10.24 -1.65
N ALA A 236 -26.37 -11.53 -1.99
CA ALA A 236 -27.50 -12.30 -2.49
C ALA A 236 -28.30 -13.02 -1.38
N LYS A 237 -27.85 -12.96 -0.13
CA LYS A 237 -28.54 -13.47 1.06
C LYS A 237 -29.27 -12.35 1.77
#